data_AF-A0A924JST0-F1
#
_entry.id   AF-A0A924JST0-F1
#
_cell.length_a   1.000
_cell.length_b   1.000
_cell.length_c   1.000
_cell.angle_alpha   90.00
_cell.angle_beta   90.00
_cell.angle_gamma   90.00
#
_symmetry.space_group_name_H-M   'P 1'
#
loop_
_entity.id
_entity.type
_entity.pdbx_description
1 polymer ?
#
loop_
_entity_poly.entity_id
_entity_poly.type
_entity_poly.pdbx_seq_one_letter_code
_entity_poly.pdbx_strand_id
1 'polypeptide(L)' 'DAKGDELESEIIKTVFAKVNVKMEKLPEGLAMEWRDGFWVAMNYASNDVEVPSNLNAKFLVGQKKLKTCDVAIWTDN' A
#
# COMPACT_ATOMS: atom_id res chain seq x y z
N ASP A 1 -11.87 10.47 -18.33
CA ASP A 1 -13.20 9.87 -18.11
C ASP A 1 -13.32 9.31 -16.69
N ALA A 2 -13.73 10.12 -15.73
CA ALA A 2 -13.86 9.70 -14.32
C ALA A 2 -14.85 8.54 -14.10
N LYS A 3 -15.80 8.34 -15.02
CA LYS A 3 -16.78 7.25 -14.96
C LYS A 3 -16.19 5.86 -15.20
N GLY A 4 -15.06 5.77 -15.90
CA GLY A 4 -14.36 4.50 -16.15
C GLY A 4 -13.64 4.02 -14.89
N ASP A 5 -12.83 4.90 -14.29
CA ASP A 5 -12.04 4.61 -13.09
C ASP A 5 -12.91 4.17 -11.89
N GLU A 6 -14.08 4.79 -11.71
CA GLU A 6 -15.03 4.41 -10.67
C GLU A 6 -15.57 2.99 -10.89
N LEU A 7 -15.97 2.66 -12.12
CA LEU A 7 -16.50 1.35 -12.47
C LEU A 7 -15.44 0.25 -12.33
N GLU A 8 -14.21 0.50 -12.78
CA GLU A 8 -13.10 -0.44 -12.64
C GLU A 8 -12.80 -0.72 -11.16
N SER A 9 -12.78 0.33 -10.33
CA SER A 9 -12.60 0.19 -8.88
C SER A 9 -13.71 -0.63 -8.23
N GLU A 10 -14.97 -0.43 -8.63
CA GLU A 10 -16.12 -1.18 -8.12
C GLU A 10 -16.08 -2.66 -8.52
N ILE A 11 -15.68 -2.96 -9.75
CA ILE A 11 -15.53 -4.34 -10.25
C ILE A 11 -14.45 -5.06 -9.45
N ILE A 12 -13.28 -4.45 -9.28
CA ILE A 12 -12.18 -4.99 -8.48
C ILE A 12 -12.67 -5.27 -7.05
N LYS A 13 -13.31 -4.29 -6.41
CA LYS A 13 -13.84 -4.46 -5.06
C LYS A 13 -14.81 -5.63 -4.94
N THR A 14 -15.70 -5.78 -5.91
CA THR A 14 -16.70 -6.85 -5.94
C THR A 14 -16.04 -8.23 -6.05
N VAL A 15 -15.01 -8.38 -6.88
CA VAL A 15 -14.30 -9.66 -7.03
C VAL A 15 -13.56 -10.03 -5.75
N PHE A 16 -12.82 -9.09 -5.14
CA PHE A 16 -12.09 -9.35 -3.90
C PHE A 16 -13.02 -9.60 -2.69
N ALA A 17 -14.18 -8.95 -2.63
CA ALA A 17 -15.18 -9.20 -1.60
C ALA A 17 -15.73 -10.64 -1.65
N LYS A 18 -15.89 -11.23 -2.85
CA LYS A 18 -16.36 -12.61 -3.02
C LYS A 18 -15.40 -13.66 -2.47
N VAL A 19 -14.11 -13.35 -2.41
CA VAL A 19 -13.06 -14.24 -1.89
C VAL A 19 -12.64 -13.92 -0.45
N ASN A 20 -13.37 -13.02 0.22
CA ASN A 20 -13.14 -12.60 1.61
C ASN A 20 -11.70 -12.09 1.87
N VAL A 21 -11.09 -11.46 0.86
CA VAL A 21 -9.77 -10.85 1.00
C VAL A 21 -9.96 -9.40 1.45
N LYS A 22 -9.31 -9.03 2.56
CA LYS A 22 -9.33 -7.65 3.05
C LYS A 22 -8.55 -6.75 2.09
N MET A 23 -9.24 -5.81 1.46
CA MET A 23 -8.58 -4.74 0.72
C MET A 23 -8.25 -3.58 1.65
N GLU A 24 -7.03 -3.09 1.54
CA GLU A 24 -6.58 -1.88 2.21
C GLU A 24 -6.61 -0.71 1.23
N LYS A 25 -7.18 0.41 1.67
CA LYS A 25 -7.15 1.64 0.88
C LYS A 25 -5.83 2.35 1.15
N LEU A 26 -4.89 2.22 0.22
CA LEU A 26 -3.62 2.93 0.32
C LEU A 26 -3.81 4.44 0.09
N PRO A 27 -2.98 5.28 0.72
CA PRO A 27 -2.87 6.69 0.37
C PRO A 27 -2.51 6.87 -1.10
N GLU A 28 -2.97 7.96 -1.70
CA GLU A 28 -2.62 8.31 -3.07
C GLU A 28 -1.10 8.46 -3.24
N GLY A 29 -0.55 7.92 -4.32
CA GLY A 29 0.88 7.92 -4.60
C GLY A 29 1.71 6.91 -3.80
N LEU A 30 1.11 6.17 -2.86
CA LEU A 30 1.77 5.05 -2.20
C LEU A 30 1.56 3.75 -2.98
N ALA A 31 2.65 3.18 -3.48
CA ALA A 31 2.65 1.82 -4.01
C ALA A 31 3.18 0.86 -2.94
N MET A 32 2.52 -0.29 -2.76
CA MET A 32 2.93 -1.31 -1.80
C MET A 32 2.82 -2.69 -2.43
N GLU A 33 3.85 -3.51 -2.27
CA GLU A 33 3.91 -4.88 -2.74
C GLU A 33 4.41 -5.81 -1.64
N TRP A 34 3.99 -7.08 -1.72
CA TRP A 34 4.53 -8.15 -0.89
C TRP A 34 5.31 -9.11 -1.75
N ARG A 35 6.56 -9.41 -1.36
CA ARG A 35 7.42 -10.35 -2.08
C ARG A 35 8.39 -11.03 -1.13
N ASP A 36 8.51 -12.34 -1.25
CA ASP A 36 9.53 -13.16 -0.57
C ASP A 36 9.56 -12.97 0.98
N GLY A 37 8.40 -12.68 1.60
CA GLY A 37 8.30 -12.45 3.05
C GLY A 37 8.46 -11.00 3.50
N PHE A 38 8.66 -10.07 2.57
CA PHE A 38 8.85 -8.65 2.83
C PHE A 38 7.75 -7.81 2.21
N TRP A 39 7.34 -6.78 2.92
CA TRP A 39 6.59 -5.66 2.35
C TRP A 39 7.56 -4.62 1.83
N VAL A 40 7.28 -4.09 0.64
CA VAL A 40 8.02 -2.99 0.02
C VAL A 40 7.01 -1.88 -0.27
N ALA A 41 7.29 -0.67 0.21
CA ALA A 41 6.47 0.50 -0.06
C ALA A 41 7.30 1.64 -0.66
N MET A 42 6.74 2.31 -1.65
CA MET A 42 7.37 3.40 -2.39
C MET A 42 6.43 4.60 -2.42
N ASN A 43 6.95 5.77 -2.06
CA ASN A 43 6.17 7.00 -2.08
C ASN A 43 6.46 7.82 -3.36
N TYR A 44 5.52 7.78 -4.30
CA TYR A 44 5.52 8.58 -5.52
C TYR A 44 4.78 9.92 -5.37
N ALA A 45 4.15 10.17 -4.22
CA ALA A 45 3.49 11.43 -3.96
C ALA A 45 4.50 12.56 -3.68
N SER A 46 4.08 13.80 -3.92
CA SER A 46 4.89 15.00 -3.65
C SER A 46 4.88 15.44 -2.17
N ASN A 47 4.31 14.62 -1.28
CA ASN A 47 4.19 14.85 0.15
C ASN A 47 4.57 13.60 0.95
N ASP A 48 4.80 13.78 2.26
CA ASP A 48 5.06 12.67 3.17
C ASP A 48 3.83 11.76 3.31
N VAL A 49 4.07 10.44 3.32
CA VAL A 49 3.03 9.41 3.46
C VAL A 49 3.44 8.40 4.53
N GLU A 50 2.49 7.91 5.33
CA GLU A 50 2.71 6.80 6.25
C GLU A 50 2.27 5.47 5.66
N VAL A 51 3.10 4.44 5.81
CA VAL A 51 2.75 3.09 5.38
C VAL A 51 1.82 2.41 6.39
N PRO A 52 0.81 1.66 5.93
CA PRO A 52 -0.03 0.85 6.80
C PRO A 52 0.69 -0.44 7.22
N SER A 53 1.63 -0.32 8.15
CA SER A 53 2.31 -1.47 8.75
C SER A 53 1.71 -1.87 10.09
N ASN A 54 1.85 -3.14 10.46
CA ASN A 54 1.52 -3.62 11.80
C ASN A 54 2.35 -2.89 12.88
N LEU A 55 1.83 -2.84 14.11
CA LEU A 55 2.49 -2.17 15.23
C LEU A 55 3.89 -2.76 15.53
N ASN A 56 4.04 -4.07 15.31
CA ASN A 56 5.27 -4.81 15.57
C ASN A 56 6.12 -5.02 14.31
N ALA A 57 5.81 -4.32 13.23
CA ALA A 57 6.57 -4.42 11.98
C ALA A 57 8.05 -4.06 12.20
N LYS A 58 8.94 -4.88 11.66
CA LYS A 58 10.38 -4.66 11.71
C LYS A 58 10.85 -4.05 10.40
N PHE A 59 11.12 -2.74 10.43
CA PHE A 59 11.70 -2.04 9.29
C PHE A 59 13.17 -2.41 9.11
N LEU A 60 13.51 -2.87 7.91
CA LEU A 60 14.86 -3.24 7.48
C LEU A 60 15.52 -2.11 6.69
N VAL A 61 14.71 -1.40 5.90
CA VAL A 61 15.10 -0.21 5.14
C VAL A 61 14.03 0.85 5.36
N GLY A 62 14.47 2.10 5.52
CA GLY A 62 13.57 3.23 5.73
C GLY A 62 12.85 3.18 7.08
N GLN A 63 11.68 3.81 7.13
CA GLN A 63 10.86 3.95 8.32
C GLN A 63 9.38 4.06 7.94
N LYS A 64 8.49 4.01 8.94
CA LYS A 64 7.04 4.05 8.71
C LYS A 64 6.56 5.29 7.94
N LYS A 65 7.18 6.45 8.17
CA LYS A 65 6.87 7.70 7.49
C LYS A 65 7.87 7.95 6.35
N LEU A 66 7.38 7.84 5.12
CA LEU A 66 8.11 8.05 3.89
C LEU A 66 8.04 9.51 3.48
N LYS A 67 9.19 10.08 3.12
CA LYS A 67 9.23 11.37 2.41
C LYS A 67 8.89 11.19 0.94
N THR A 68 8.74 12.29 0.21
CA THR A 68 8.67 12.27 -1.26
C THR A 68 9.83 11.48 -1.86
N CYS A 69 9.54 10.55 -2.78
CA CYS A 69 10.50 9.67 -3.45
C CYS A 69 11.31 8.75 -2.51
N ASP A 70 10.72 8.36 -1.38
CA ASP A 70 11.35 7.48 -0.38
C ASP A 70 10.81 6.04 -0.45
N VAL A 71 11.53 5.09 0.16
CA VAL A 71 11.20 3.66 0.19
C VAL A 71 11.32 3.06 1.58
N ALA A 72 10.42 2.14 1.92
CA ALA A 72 10.47 1.35 3.15
C ALA A 72 10.32 -0.14 2.85
N ILE A 73 11.08 -0.96 3.57
CA ILE A 73 11.01 -2.43 3.49
C ILE A 73 10.88 -2.97 4.90
N TRP A 74 9.88 -3.80 5.16
CA TRP A 74 9.66 -4.41 6.47
C TRP A 74 9.14 -5.83 6.39
N THR A 75 9.24 -6.55 7.51
CA THR A 75 8.52 -7.80 7.74
C THR A 75 7.49 -7.60 8.84
N ASP A 76 6.39 -8.33 8.76
CA ASP A 76 5.52 -8.53 9.91
C ASP A 76 6.20 -9.54 10.84
N ASN A 77 6.24 -9.23 12.14
CA ASN A 77 6.70 -10.16 13.18
C ASN A 77 5.56 -11.11 13.58
#